data_AF-A0A098LBM9-F1
#
_entry.id   AF-A0A098LBM9-F1
#
_cell.length_a   1.000
_cell.length_b   1.000
_cell.length_c   1.000
_cell.angle_alpha   90.00
_cell.angle_beta   90.00
_cell.angle_gamma   90.00
#
_symmetry.space_group_name_H-M   'P 1'
#
loop_
_entity.id
_entity.type
_entity.pdbx_description
1 polymer ?
#
loop_
_entity_poly.entity_id
_entity_poly.type
_entity_poly.pdbx_seq_one_letter_code
_entity_poly.pdbx_strand_id
1 'polypeptide(L)'
;MLHLLAGNFSDLTPKPGHHHKKKDIINKLSKKMESLFNLKYIIGSVLYSLIGIVILVISFWVIEKITPENLWKEIIVNHNKALAIIAAAFIIAIAIIIASAIHG
;
A
#
# COMPACT_ATOMS: atom_id res chain seq x y z
N MET A 1 -24.22 29.87 -64.13
CA MET A 1 -22.84 30.30 -64.40
C MET A 1 -22.04 30.65 -63.14
N LEU A 2 -22.65 31.28 -62.11
CA LEU A 2 -21.96 31.63 -60.84
C LEU A 2 -21.82 30.49 -59.80
N HIS A 3 -22.44 29.32 -60.04
CA HIS A 3 -22.40 28.17 -59.13
C HIS A 3 -21.18 27.24 -59.32
N LEU A 4 -20.35 27.45 -60.35
CA LEU A 4 -19.18 26.60 -60.68
C LEU A 4 -17.85 27.09 -60.09
N LEU A 5 -17.79 28.33 -59.56
CA LEU A 5 -16.59 28.86 -58.89
C LEU A 5 -16.56 28.61 -57.37
N ALA A 6 -17.65 28.11 -56.80
CA ALA A 6 -17.70 27.63 -55.41
C ALA A 6 -17.27 26.16 -55.27
N GLY A 7 -16.74 25.58 -56.36
CA GLY A 7 -16.06 24.29 -56.31
C GLY A 7 -14.80 24.41 -55.45
N ASN A 8 -14.82 23.68 -54.33
CA ASN A 8 -13.63 23.20 -53.64
C ASN A 8 -12.85 24.13 -52.69
N PHE A 9 -13.44 25.21 -52.18
CA PHE A 9 -12.84 25.91 -51.03
C PHE A 9 -12.88 25.05 -49.74
N SER A 10 -13.85 24.13 -49.63
CA SER A 10 -13.95 23.15 -48.54
C SER A 10 -12.84 22.09 -48.54
N ASP A 11 -12.18 21.87 -49.68
CA ASP A 11 -11.12 20.86 -49.84
C ASP A 11 -9.73 21.38 -49.43
N LEU A 12 -9.63 22.68 -49.13
CA LEU A 12 -8.46 23.32 -48.54
C LEU A 12 -8.46 23.26 -47.01
N THR A 13 -9.46 22.64 -46.40
CA THR A 13 -9.46 22.40 -44.96
C THR A 13 -8.48 21.26 -44.64
N PRO A 14 -7.48 21.48 -43.76
CA PRO A 14 -6.51 20.44 -43.43
C PRO A 14 -7.22 19.25 -42.76
N LYS A 15 -7.21 18.08 -43.41
CA LYS A 15 -7.79 16.83 -42.88
C LYS A 15 -7.20 16.52 -41.49
N PRO A 16 -8.01 16.43 -40.42
CA PRO A 16 -7.54 16.10 -39.08
C PRO A 16 -7.24 14.59 -38.99
N GLY A 17 -6.11 14.15 -39.54
CA GLY A 17 -5.86 12.72 -39.83
C GLY A 17 -4.64 12.06 -39.17
N HIS A 18 -3.71 12.80 -38.55
CA HIS A 18 -2.48 12.19 -38.03
C HIS A 18 -2.16 12.48 -36.55
N HIS A 19 -2.92 13.35 -35.89
CA HIS A 19 -2.72 13.65 -34.46
C HIS A 19 -3.41 12.68 -33.50
N HIS A 20 -4.35 11.84 -33.97
CA HIS A 20 -5.14 10.97 -33.09
C HIS A 20 -4.36 9.71 -32.67
N LYS A 21 -3.77 8.99 -33.64
CA LYS A 21 -3.09 7.71 -33.39
C LYS A 21 -1.89 7.83 -32.44
N LYS A 22 -1.15 8.94 -32.51
CA LYS A 22 -0.04 9.23 -31.58
C LYS A 22 -0.55 9.43 -30.15
N LYS A 23 -1.67 10.15 -29.97
CA LYS A 23 -2.30 10.34 -28.65
C LYS A 23 -2.79 9.01 -28.08
N ASP A 24 -3.33 8.12 -28.92
CA ASP A 24 -3.81 6.80 -28.48
C ASP A 24 -2.67 5.89 -28.01
N ILE A 25 -1.52 5.94 -28.69
CA ILE A 25 -0.30 5.23 -28.28
C ILE A 25 0.23 5.79 -26.97
N ILE A 26 0.30 7.12 -26.82
CA ILE A 26 0.76 7.78 -25.59
C ILE A 26 -0.18 7.45 -24.42
N ASN A 27 -1.49 7.48 -24.63
CA ASN A 27 -2.48 7.14 -23.61
C ASN A 27 -2.41 5.66 -23.22
N LYS A 28 -2.22 4.74 -24.18
CA LYS A 28 -1.99 3.31 -23.88
C LYS A 28 -0.69 3.09 -23.12
N LEU A 29 0.38 3.80 -23.46
CA LEU A 29 1.69 3.66 -22.82
C LEU A 29 1.65 4.19 -21.39
N SER A 30 1.03 5.36 -21.18
CA SER A 30 0.79 5.95 -19.85
C SER A 30 -0.04 5.03 -18.96
N LYS A 31 -1.17 4.52 -19.47
CA LYS A 31 -2.04 3.60 -18.73
C LYS A 31 -1.33 2.28 -18.38
N LYS A 32 -0.46 1.79 -19.25
CA LYS A 32 0.37 0.61 -18.99
C LYS A 32 1.39 0.89 -17.88
N MET A 33 2.07 2.04 -17.89
CA MET A 33 2.99 2.43 -16.81
C MET A 33 2.26 2.52 -15.47
N GLU A 34 1.09 3.15 -15.41
CA GLU A 34 0.29 3.21 -14.17
C GLU A 34 -0.10 1.83 -13.63
N SER A 35 -0.48 0.88 -14.49
CA SER A 35 -0.83 -0.48 -14.06
C SER A 35 0.36 -1.26 -13.50
N LEU A 36 1.57 -1.03 -14.05
CA LEU A 36 2.81 -1.67 -13.57
C LEU A 36 3.20 -1.14 -12.20
N PHE A 37 3.02 0.16 -11.95
CA PHE A 37 3.28 0.76 -10.64
C PHE A 37 2.29 0.23 -9.59
N ASN A 38 0.99 0.30 -9.86
CA ASN A 38 -0.05 -0.12 -8.89
C ASN A 38 0.14 -1.56 -8.41
N LEU A 39 0.37 -2.51 -9.32
CA LEU A 39 0.55 -3.92 -8.93
C LEU A 39 1.79 -4.12 -8.06
N LYS A 40 2.89 -3.42 -8.39
CA LYS A 40 4.16 -3.51 -7.68
C LYS A 40 4.06 -2.94 -6.25
N TYR A 41 3.30 -1.85 -6.07
CA TYR A 41 3.06 -1.25 -4.76
C TYR A 41 2.14 -2.10 -3.88
N ILE A 42 1.08 -2.67 -4.45
CA ILE A 42 0.17 -3.57 -3.72
C ILE A 42 0.92 -4.83 -3.25
N ILE A 43 1.77 -5.40 -4.10
CA ILE A 43 2.61 -6.55 -3.71
C ILE A 43 3.57 -6.16 -2.59
N GLY A 44 4.18 -4.97 -2.67
CA GLY A 44 5.07 -4.45 -1.62
C GLY A 44 4.38 -4.24 -0.27
N SER A 45 3.18 -3.66 -0.25
CA SER A 45 2.44 -3.41 1.00
C SER A 45 1.97 -4.70 1.66
N VAL A 46 1.48 -5.66 0.87
CA VAL A 46 1.08 -7.00 1.36
C VAL A 46 2.29 -7.73 1.94
N LEU A 47 3.44 -7.68 1.26
CA LEU A 47 4.67 -8.33 1.73
C LEU A 47 5.15 -7.72 3.06
N TYR A 48 5.13 -6.39 3.18
CA TYR A 48 5.54 -5.71 4.42
C TYR A 48 4.57 -5.96 5.58
N SER A 49 3.26 -6.04 5.30
CA SER A 49 2.25 -6.45 6.28
C SER A 49 2.49 -7.87 6.79
N LEU A 50 2.77 -8.81 5.88
CA LEU A 50 3.12 -10.20 6.25
C LEU A 50 4.39 -10.26 7.10
N ILE A 51 5.41 -9.50 6.76
CA ILE A 51 6.65 -9.42 7.56
C ILE A 51 6.35 -8.89 8.97
N GLY A 52 5.52 -7.86 9.10
CA GLY A 52 5.08 -7.33 10.40
C GLY A 52 4.35 -8.39 11.24
N ILE A 53 3.44 -9.15 10.64
CA ILE A 53 2.71 -10.24 11.30
C ILE A 53 3.67 -11.33 11.79
N VAL A 54 4.62 -11.75 10.95
CA VAL A 54 5.60 -12.80 11.31
C VAL A 54 6.45 -12.36 12.51
N ILE A 55 6.91 -11.12 12.53
CA ILE A 55 7.68 -10.57 13.65
C ILE A 55 6.84 -10.56 14.93
N LEU A 56 5.56 -10.16 14.85
CA LEU A 56 4.62 -10.14 15.98
C LEU A 56 4.45 -11.54 16.59
N VAL A 57 4.23 -12.56 15.76
CA VAL A 57 4.08 -13.96 16.20
C VAL A 57 5.35 -14.47 16.87
N ILE A 58 6.52 -14.20 16.28
CA ILE A 58 7.81 -14.63 16.86
C ILE A 58 8.03 -13.96 18.22
N SER A 59 7.77 -12.65 18.33
CA SER A 59 7.87 -11.94 19.61
C SER A 59 6.90 -12.51 20.65
N PHE A 60 5.66 -12.80 20.27
CA PHE A 60 4.68 -13.40 21.19
C PHE A 60 5.14 -14.77 21.70
N TRP A 61 5.66 -15.61 20.82
CA TRP A 61 6.18 -16.92 21.18
C TRP A 61 7.38 -16.84 22.14
N VAL A 62 8.29 -15.88 21.93
CA VAL A 62 9.41 -15.60 22.85
C VAL A 62 8.88 -15.16 24.22
N ILE A 63 7.86 -14.30 24.25
CA ILE A 63 7.24 -13.82 25.50
C ILE A 63 6.58 -14.97 26.27
N GLU A 64 5.81 -15.83 25.61
CA GLU A 64 5.18 -17.01 26.26
C GLU A 64 6.25 -17.93 26.87
N LYS A 65 7.38 -18.11 26.17
CA LYS A 65 8.49 -18.92 26.67
C LYS A 65 9.15 -18.31 27.91
N ILE A 66 9.21 -16.99 28.00
CA ILE A 66 9.81 -16.25 29.12
C ILE A 66 8.81 -16.08 30.28
N THR A 67 7.50 -16.16 30.02
CA THR A 67 6.42 -15.90 30.99
C THR A 67 5.68 -17.18 31.44
N PRO A 68 6.32 -18.34 31.73
CA PRO A 68 5.60 -19.55 32.13
C PRO A 68 5.33 -19.51 33.65
N GLU A 69 4.63 -18.50 34.16
CA GLU A 69 4.17 -18.40 35.56
C GLU A 69 2.94 -17.49 35.60
N ASN A 70 2.05 -17.66 36.58
CA ASN A 70 0.79 -16.91 36.69
C ASN A 70 1.05 -15.39 36.80
N LEU A 71 1.00 -14.65 35.69
CA LEU A 71 1.24 -13.20 35.58
C LEU A 71 0.62 -12.39 36.73
N TRP A 72 -0.62 -12.72 37.07
CA TRP A 72 -1.37 -12.05 38.12
C TRP A 72 -0.74 -12.25 39.50
N LYS A 73 -0.33 -13.47 39.82
CA LYS A 73 0.32 -13.83 41.09
C LYS A 73 1.73 -13.23 41.16
N GLU A 74 2.45 -13.27 40.05
CA GLU A 74 3.83 -12.83 39.95
C GLU A 74 3.96 -11.29 40.04
N ILE A 75 3.02 -10.55 39.44
CA ILE A 75 3.00 -9.07 39.45
C ILE A 75 2.48 -8.53 40.80
N ILE A 76 1.42 -9.12 41.36
CA ILE A 76 0.73 -8.58 42.55
C ILE A 76 1.25 -9.16 43.86
N VAL A 77 1.61 -10.45 43.90
CA VAL A 77 2.08 -11.12 45.12
C VAL A 77 3.60 -11.13 45.21
N ASN A 78 4.28 -11.49 44.13
CA ASN A 78 5.75 -11.58 44.11
C ASN A 78 6.43 -10.25 43.72
N HIS A 79 5.66 -9.20 43.39
CA HIS A 79 6.17 -7.90 42.94
C HIS A 79 7.25 -8.00 41.86
N ASN A 80 7.09 -8.95 40.95
CA ASN A 80 8.09 -9.22 39.93
C ASN A 80 8.01 -8.15 38.83
N LYS A 81 8.86 -7.14 38.98
CA LYS A 81 8.96 -6.00 38.06
C LYS A 81 9.33 -6.42 36.63
N ALA A 82 10.06 -7.52 36.45
CA ALA A 82 10.44 -8.00 35.12
C ALA A 82 9.20 -8.37 34.29
N LEU A 83 8.24 -9.07 34.89
CA LEU A 83 7.00 -9.46 34.22
C LEU A 83 6.11 -8.26 33.90
N ALA A 84 6.05 -7.28 34.81
CA ALA A 84 5.29 -6.04 34.60
C ALA A 84 5.85 -5.21 33.42
N ILE A 85 7.18 -5.12 33.30
CA ILE A 85 7.83 -4.40 32.18
C ILE A 85 7.56 -5.11 30.85
N ILE A 86 7.61 -6.44 30.83
CA ILE A 86 7.29 -7.23 29.65
C ILE A 86 5.84 -7.02 29.21
N ALA A 87 4.89 -7.07 30.14
CA ALA A 87 3.48 -6.82 29.85
C ALA A 87 3.24 -5.39 29.31
N ALA A 88 3.89 -4.38 29.90
CA ALA A 88 3.81 -2.99 29.42
C ALA A 88 4.39 -2.84 28.00
N ALA A 89 5.56 -3.43 27.74
CA ALA A 89 6.18 -3.43 26.41
C ALA A 89 5.29 -4.12 25.37
N PHE A 90 4.60 -5.20 25.74
CA PHE A 90 3.69 -5.92 24.86
C PHE A 90 2.48 -5.07 24.45
N ILE A 91 1.87 -4.36 25.41
CA ILE A 91 0.75 -3.44 25.14
C ILE A 91 1.20 -2.31 24.20
N ILE A 92 2.39 -1.74 24.43
CA ILE A 92 2.95 -0.68 23.57
C ILE A 92 3.21 -1.21 22.15
N ALA A 93 3.78 -2.41 22.02
CA ALA A 93 4.05 -3.01 20.72
C ALA A 93 2.76 -3.19 19.90
N ILE A 94 1.69 -3.73 20.50
CA ILE A 94 0.38 -3.86 19.83
C ILE A 94 -0.18 -2.49 19.43
N ALA A 95 -0.10 -1.50 20.33
CA ALA A 95 -0.59 -0.15 20.04
C ALA A 95 0.12 0.48 18.82
N ILE A 96 1.45 0.30 18.70
CA ILE A 96 2.23 0.80 17.56
C ILE A 96 1.83 0.09 16.26
N ILE A 97 1.67 -1.25 16.29
CA ILE A 97 1.27 -2.01 15.10
C ILE A 97 -0.11 -1.57 14.60
N ILE A 98 -1.07 -1.37 15.51
CA ILE A 98 -2.41 -0.86 15.16
C ILE A 98 -2.30 0.58 14.62
N ALA A 99 -1.51 1.44 15.24
CA ALA A 99 -1.31 2.82 14.76
C ALA A 99 -0.72 2.85 13.35
N SER A 100 0.28 2.03 13.06
CA SER A 100 0.89 1.90 11.73
C SER A 100 -0.06 1.29 10.70
N ALA A 101 -0.95 0.39 11.10
CA ALA A 101 -1.96 -0.17 10.20
C ALA A 101 -3.07 0.85 9.84
N ILE A 102 -3.38 1.78 10.75
CA ILE A 102 -4.40 2.81 10.53
C ILE A 102 -3.84 4.02 9.76
N HIS A 103 -2.58 4.39 9.98
CA HIS A 103 -1.91 5.52 9.31
C HIS A 103 -1.12 5.13 8.04
N GLY A 104 -1.12 3.84 7.66
CA GLY A 104 -0.39 3.29 6.51
C GLY A 104 -1.17 3.31 5.21
#